data_AF-A0A514XG87-F1
#
_entry.id   AF-A0A514XG87-F1
#
_cell.length_a   1.000
_cell.length_b   1.000
_cell.length_c   1.000
_cell.angle_alpha   90.00
_cell.angle_beta   90.00
_cell.angle_gamma   90.00
#
_symmetry.space_group_name_H-M   'P 1'
#
loop_
_entity.id
_entity.type
_entity.pdbx_description
1 polymer ?
#
loop_
_entity_poly.entity_id
_entity_poly.type
_entity_poly.pdbx_seq_one_letter_code
_entity_poly.pdbx_strand_id
1 'polypeptide(L)'
;MSIFTRIFILITTLAITSSCDSPNVLSEVSNKETDEAYLIDAKSDLDDMEWDSTISIVTGKMSSGYQSRRDVKMILASAYAGKCGLLFFDLIQGMTNNSATEMFKYFMGIWGGKTVDPDSCELAIGVLQGIGTAAQRTTNENLFLALLGVARIGTNLSAQLDSGDHNGAMDADATVCHEDGTGTLTKWKDAPDPIPGANYYRTTFGLPPAGKTKYMSTTNIKRVASGLGLILENMASLTDALGGGTTIGALGDLSDACDNAMSAITGVATSCATMTTPAAVSPEMVYAMRFMMDSAEFGFGTCSIANSVTFISNFATFTPPVPADLCCPTTSIPGAP
;
A
#
# COMPACT_ATOMS: atom_id res chain seq x y z
N MET A 1 -25.09 60.30 -16.35
CA MET A 1 -24.03 59.37 -16.78
C MET A 1 -24.13 59.22 -18.29
N SER A 2 -23.12 59.64 -19.05
CA SER A 2 -23.20 59.69 -20.52
C SER A 2 -23.18 58.28 -21.12
N ILE A 3 -23.74 58.12 -22.31
CA ILE A 3 -23.72 56.86 -23.07
C ILE A 3 -22.29 56.31 -23.20
N PHE A 4 -21.31 57.21 -23.35
CA PHE A 4 -19.89 56.87 -23.40
C PHE A 4 -19.38 56.18 -22.12
N THR A 5 -19.76 56.67 -20.93
CA THR A 5 -19.34 56.03 -19.67
C THR A 5 -19.91 54.62 -19.53
N ARG A 6 -21.13 54.38 -20.03
CA ARG A 6 -21.77 53.05 -19.98
C ARG A 6 -21.11 52.08 -20.96
N ILE A 7 -20.81 52.53 -22.18
CA ILE A 7 -20.09 51.73 -23.19
C ILE A 7 -18.69 51.38 -22.68
N PHE A 8 -17.97 52.33 -22.08
CA PHE A 8 -16.64 52.09 -21.55
C PHE A 8 -16.64 51.05 -20.42
N ILE A 9 -17.57 51.16 -19.46
CA ILE A 9 -17.70 50.15 -18.40
C ILE A 9 -18.00 48.79 -19.02
N LEU A 10 -18.95 48.69 -19.96
CA LEU A 10 -19.36 47.42 -20.54
C LEU A 10 -18.25 46.75 -21.37
N ILE A 11 -17.46 47.53 -22.13
CA ILE A 11 -16.27 47.02 -22.84
C ILE A 11 -15.19 46.59 -21.85
N THR A 12 -14.98 47.33 -20.75
CA THR A 12 -14.01 46.97 -19.72
C THR A 12 -14.42 45.70 -19.00
N THR A 13 -15.69 45.55 -18.63
CA THR A 13 -16.20 44.32 -18.00
C THR A 13 -16.11 43.14 -18.96
N LEU A 14 -16.46 43.33 -20.24
CA LEU A 14 -16.38 42.26 -21.25
C LEU A 14 -14.94 41.85 -21.56
N ALA A 15 -14.00 42.80 -21.56
CA ALA A 15 -12.57 42.52 -21.72
C ALA A 15 -11.99 41.78 -20.50
N ILE A 16 -12.47 42.07 -19.29
CA ILE A 16 -12.06 41.36 -18.06
C ILE A 16 -12.66 39.95 -18.01
N THR A 17 -13.85 39.71 -18.58
CA THR A 17 -14.54 38.41 -18.50
C THR A 17 -14.30 37.47 -19.69
N SER A 18 -13.72 37.94 -20.81
CA SER A 18 -13.57 37.14 -22.04
C SER A 18 -12.19 36.55 -22.28
N SER A 19 -11.19 36.84 -21.42
CA SER A 19 -9.86 36.24 -21.54
C SER A 19 -9.75 34.98 -20.70
N CYS A 20 -10.31 33.87 -21.17
CA CYS A 20 -10.09 32.57 -20.52
C CYS A 20 -8.64 32.09 -20.65
N ASP A 21 -7.87 32.62 -21.61
CA ASP A 21 -6.49 32.21 -21.90
C ASP A 21 -5.42 33.28 -21.62
N SER A 22 -5.80 34.44 -21.05
CA SER A 22 -4.85 35.50 -20.68
C SER A 22 -4.87 35.72 -19.18
N PRO A 23 -3.70 35.85 -18.51
CA PRO A 23 -3.65 36.15 -17.09
C PRO A 23 -4.49 37.41 -16.81
N ASN A 24 -5.40 37.32 -15.84
CA ASN A 24 -6.17 38.48 -15.39
C ASN A 24 -5.20 39.64 -15.10
N VAL A 25 -5.53 40.87 -15.47
CA VAL A 25 -4.69 42.06 -15.21
C VAL A 25 -4.32 42.22 -13.73
N LEU A 26 -5.11 41.63 -12.84
CA LEU A 26 -4.86 41.58 -11.40
C LEU A 26 -3.73 40.61 -10.99
N SER A 27 -3.30 39.71 -11.87
CA SER A 27 -2.25 38.73 -11.60
C SER A 27 -0.84 39.33 -11.52
N GLU A 28 -0.63 40.52 -12.11
CA GLU A 28 0.64 41.25 -12.02
C GLU A 28 0.77 42.03 -10.70
N VAL A 29 -0.36 42.39 -10.07
CA VAL A 29 -0.40 43.13 -8.81
C VAL A 29 -0.67 42.24 -7.59
N SER A 30 -1.04 40.97 -7.80
CA SER A 30 -1.23 40.02 -6.70
C SER A 30 0.12 39.55 -6.14
N ASN A 31 0.26 39.55 -4.81
CA ASN A 31 1.40 38.92 -4.16
C ASN A 31 1.31 37.39 -4.30
N LYS A 32 2.25 36.80 -5.05
CA LYS A 32 2.35 35.35 -5.28
C LYS A 32 3.27 34.63 -4.30
N GLU A 33 3.80 35.35 -3.31
CA GLU A 33 4.78 34.85 -2.34
C GLU A 33 4.18 34.68 -0.93
N THR A 34 2.86 34.45 -0.84
CA THR A 34 2.21 34.09 0.43
C THR A 34 1.89 32.61 0.46
N ASP A 35 1.75 32.05 1.67
CA ASP A 35 1.39 30.64 1.85
C ASP A 35 0.06 30.29 1.14
N GLU A 36 -0.91 31.21 1.11
CA GLU A 36 -2.18 31.04 0.40
C GLU A 36 -1.98 30.96 -1.12
N ALA A 37 -1.11 31.82 -1.67
CA ALA A 37 -0.79 31.80 -3.11
C ALA A 37 -0.10 30.48 -3.47
N TYR A 38 0.89 30.07 -2.68
CA TYR A 38 1.55 28.78 -2.83
C TYR A 38 0.59 27.59 -2.69
N LEU A 39 -0.47 27.69 -1.87
CA LEU A 39 -1.46 26.64 -1.76
C LEU A 39 -2.32 26.51 -3.02
N ILE A 40 -2.65 27.63 -3.66
CA ILE A 40 -3.38 27.64 -4.92
C ILE A 40 -2.50 27.05 -6.02
N ASP A 41 -1.24 27.48 -6.11
CA ASP A 41 -0.28 26.96 -7.08
C ASP A 41 -0.06 25.45 -6.89
N ALA A 42 0.13 25.00 -5.65
CA ALA A 42 0.29 23.57 -5.34
C ALA A 42 -0.94 22.73 -5.73
N LYS A 43 -2.16 23.27 -5.60
CA LYS A 43 -3.38 22.60 -6.06
C LYS A 43 -3.45 22.53 -7.58
N SER A 44 -3.09 23.61 -8.27
CA SER A 44 -3.04 23.61 -9.74
C SER A 44 -2.06 22.54 -10.22
N ASP A 45 -0.84 22.52 -9.67
CA ASP A 45 0.17 21.52 -10.01
C ASP A 45 -0.32 20.09 -9.71
N LEU A 46 -1.06 19.90 -8.61
CA LEU A 46 -1.62 18.58 -8.28
C LEU A 46 -2.68 18.15 -9.30
N ASP A 47 -3.57 19.06 -9.71
CA ASP A 47 -4.61 18.79 -10.71
C ASP A 47 -4.01 18.52 -12.09
N ASP A 48 -2.89 19.18 -12.42
CA ASP A 48 -2.11 18.99 -13.65
C ASP A 48 -1.15 17.78 -13.60
N MET A 49 -1.16 17.02 -12.50
CA MET A 49 -0.31 15.85 -12.26
C MET A 49 1.20 16.14 -12.15
N GLU A 50 1.57 17.38 -11.84
CA GLU A 50 2.94 17.86 -11.65
C GLU A 50 3.43 17.60 -10.21
N TRP A 51 3.47 16.32 -9.83
CA TRP A 51 3.67 15.89 -8.44
C TRP A 51 4.91 16.45 -7.76
N ASP A 52 6.04 16.47 -8.47
CA ASP A 52 7.30 17.00 -7.94
C ASP A 52 7.24 18.52 -7.70
N SER A 53 6.51 19.25 -8.55
CA SER A 53 6.29 20.68 -8.37
C SER A 53 5.39 20.94 -7.15
N THR A 54 4.28 20.20 -6.99
CA THR A 54 3.43 20.25 -5.80
C THR A 54 4.24 20.01 -4.52
N ILE A 55 5.06 18.94 -4.49
CA ILE A 55 5.90 18.60 -3.33
C ILE A 55 6.89 19.73 -3.04
N SER A 56 7.56 20.27 -4.06
CA SER A 56 8.53 21.36 -3.95
C SER A 56 7.90 22.63 -3.36
N ILE A 57 6.71 23.01 -3.83
CA ILE A 57 5.98 24.17 -3.31
C ILE A 57 5.61 23.96 -1.84
N VAL A 58 4.98 22.83 -1.50
CA VAL A 58 4.51 22.59 -0.13
C VAL A 58 5.67 22.49 0.85
N THR A 59 6.74 21.77 0.52
CA THR A 59 7.85 21.52 1.45
C THR A 59 8.89 22.65 1.50
N GLY A 60 9.08 23.37 0.38
CA GLY A 60 10.14 24.35 0.22
C GLY A 60 9.72 25.82 0.28
N LYS A 61 8.47 26.15 -0.08
CA LYS A 61 8.01 27.54 -0.17
C LYS A 61 7.06 27.95 0.96
N MET A 62 6.23 27.02 1.46
CA MET A 62 5.28 27.33 2.53
C MET A 62 5.97 27.39 3.90
N SER A 63 5.44 28.23 4.80
CA SER A 63 5.87 28.26 6.20
C SER A 63 5.54 26.97 6.94
N SER A 64 6.31 26.63 7.98
CA SER A 64 6.10 25.42 8.79
C SER A 64 4.73 25.38 9.46
N GLY A 65 4.19 26.55 9.83
CA GLY A 65 2.85 26.67 10.38
C GLY A 65 1.79 26.26 9.35
N TYR A 66 1.96 26.67 8.10
CA TYR A 66 1.05 26.32 7.02
C TYR A 66 1.15 24.84 6.63
N GLN A 67 2.37 24.31 6.52
CA GLN A 67 2.63 22.89 6.27
C GLN A 67 1.98 21.97 7.31
N SER A 68 1.79 22.45 8.54
CA SER A 68 1.15 21.68 9.61
C SER A 68 -0.37 21.55 9.47
N ARG A 69 -1.01 22.38 8.63
CA ARG A 69 -2.46 22.34 8.41
C ARG A 69 -2.86 21.02 7.74
N ARG A 70 -4.05 20.51 8.13
CA ARG A 70 -4.56 19.23 7.62
C ARG A 70 -4.80 19.23 6.11
N ASP A 71 -5.34 20.31 5.57
CA ASP A 71 -5.61 20.43 4.14
C ASP A 71 -4.32 20.48 3.30
N VAL A 72 -3.27 21.11 3.82
CA VAL A 72 -1.94 21.14 3.18
C VAL A 72 -1.28 19.76 3.24
N LYS A 73 -1.39 19.04 4.37
CA LYS A 73 -0.94 17.65 4.48
C LYS A 73 -1.66 16.72 3.52
N MET A 74 -2.96 16.92 3.29
CA MET A 74 -3.71 16.15 2.30
C MET A 74 -3.18 16.37 0.88
N ILE A 75 -2.88 17.61 0.49
CA ILE A 75 -2.29 17.91 -0.82
C ILE A 75 -0.91 17.25 -0.96
N LEU A 76 -0.07 17.35 0.07
CA LEU A 76 1.26 16.73 0.07
C LEU A 76 1.16 15.20 -0.03
N ALA A 77 0.26 14.58 0.74
CA ALA A 77 0.01 13.15 0.69
C ALA A 77 -0.51 12.73 -0.70
N SER A 78 -1.40 13.51 -1.31
CA SER A 78 -1.90 13.26 -2.66
C SER A 78 -0.81 13.35 -3.73
N ALA A 79 0.12 14.30 -3.64
CA ALA A 79 1.23 14.38 -4.58
C ALA A 79 2.16 13.17 -4.47
N TYR A 80 2.53 12.76 -3.25
CA TYR A 80 3.30 11.53 -3.03
C TYR A 80 2.53 10.28 -3.49
N ALA A 81 1.20 10.24 -3.27
CA ALA A 81 0.35 9.16 -3.75
C ALA A 81 0.33 9.08 -5.29
N GLY A 82 0.28 10.23 -5.99
CA GLY A 82 0.40 10.32 -7.44
C GLY A 82 1.71 9.72 -7.95
N LYS A 83 2.85 10.06 -7.31
CA LYS A 83 4.16 9.43 -7.63
C LYS A 83 4.20 7.93 -7.36
N CYS A 84 3.53 7.49 -6.31
CA CYS A 84 3.31 6.07 -6.00
C CYS A 84 2.42 5.38 -7.06
N GLY A 85 1.82 6.10 -8.01
CA GLY A 85 0.95 5.54 -9.04
C GLY A 85 -0.51 5.38 -8.58
N LEU A 86 -0.89 6.00 -7.46
CA LEU A 86 -2.28 6.04 -7.01
C LEU A 86 -3.01 7.19 -7.71
N LEU A 87 -3.52 6.90 -8.91
CA LEU A 87 -4.49 7.75 -9.61
C LEU A 87 -5.87 7.10 -9.47
N PHE A 88 -6.87 7.88 -9.06
CA PHE A 88 -8.19 7.32 -8.75
C PHE A 88 -8.83 6.62 -9.96
N PHE A 89 -8.74 7.23 -11.15
CA PHE A 89 -9.30 6.66 -12.37
C PHE A 89 -8.64 5.34 -12.75
N ASP A 90 -7.33 5.29 -12.63
CA ASP A 90 -6.49 4.11 -12.84
C ASP A 90 -6.79 2.97 -11.87
N LEU A 91 -7.03 3.31 -10.59
CA LEU A 91 -7.45 2.35 -9.59
C LEU A 91 -8.81 1.74 -9.97
N ILE A 92 -9.80 2.58 -10.32
CA ILE A 92 -11.13 2.09 -10.72
C ILE A 92 -11.06 1.24 -11.99
N GLN A 93 -10.29 1.68 -13.00
CA GLN A 93 -10.07 0.89 -14.21
C GLN A 93 -9.39 -0.45 -13.92
N GLY A 94 -8.31 -0.43 -13.13
CA GLY A 94 -7.61 -1.64 -12.71
C GLY A 94 -8.54 -2.59 -11.96
N MET A 95 -9.36 -2.06 -11.04
CA MET A 95 -10.33 -2.86 -10.30
C MET A 95 -11.41 -3.49 -11.20
N THR A 96 -11.82 -2.79 -12.26
CA THR A 96 -12.85 -3.24 -13.20
C THR A 96 -12.31 -4.24 -14.22
N ASN A 97 -11.07 -4.06 -14.67
CA ASN A 97 -10.46 -4.84 -15.73
C ASN A 97 -9.66 -6.04 -15.21
N ASN A 98 -9.36 -6.09 -13.92
CA ASN A 98 -8.63 -7.21 -13.33
C ASN A 98 -9.58 -8.38 -13.00
N SER A 99 -9.30 -9.53 -13.59
CA SER A 99 -10.07 -10.77 -13.42
C SER A 99 -9.46 -11.74 -12.41
N ALA A 100 -8.32 -11.41 -11.80
CA ALA A 100 -7.70 -12.24 -10.79
C ALA A 100 -8.62 -12.37 -9.57
N THR A 101 -8.79 -13.61 -9.10
CA THR A 101 -9.60 -13.91 -7.93
C THR A 101 -8.78 -13.84 -6.63
N GLU A 102 -7.48 -14.07 -6.76
CA GLU A 102 -6.52 -14.09 -5.66
C GLU A 102 -6.08 -12.67 -5.34
N MET A 103 -6.26 -12.25 -4.10
CA MET A 103 -6.08 -10.87 -3.65
C MET A 103 -4.73 -10.26 -4.06
N PHE A 104 -3.61 -10.96 -3.90
CA PHE A 104 -2.29 -10.40 -4.24
C PHE A 104 -2.08 -10.26 -5.75
N LYS A 105 -2.58 -11.22 -6.55
CA LYS A 105 -2.60 -11.10 -8.02
C LYS A 105 -3.51 -9.94 -8.44
N TYR A 106 -4.65 -9.79 -7.78
CA TYR A 106 -5.59 -8.71 -8.04
C TYR A 106 -4.97 -7.34 -7.76
N PHE A 107 -4.33 -7.16 -6.60
CA PHE A 107 -3.67 -5.89 -6.30
C PHE A 107 -2.47 -5.62 -7.21
N MET A 108 -1.66 -6.61 -7.54
CA MET A 108 -0.54 -6.42 -8.47
C MET A 108 -1.02 -6.03 -9.87
N GLY A 109 -2.06 -6.68 -10.39
CA GLY A 109 -2.56 -6.43 -11.74
C GLY A 109 -3.18 -5.04 -11.95
N ILE A 110 -3.60 -4.35 -10.88
CA ILE A 110 -4.06 -2.94 -10.96
C ILE A 110 -2.94 -2.00 -11.42
N TRP A 111 -1.69 -2.33 -11.10
CA TRP A 111 -0.50 -1.54 -11.45
C TRP A 111 0.28 -2.11 -12.65
N GLY A 112 -0.25 -3.13 -13.32
CA GLY A 112 0.31 -3.61 -14.59
C GLY A 112 0.43 -2.47 -15.61
N GLY A 113 1.58 -2.37 -16.26
CA GLY A 113 1.91 -1.42 -17.31
C GLY A 113 2.31 -0.04 -16.81
N LYS A 114 2.49 0.13 -15.49
CA LYS A 114 2.75 1.43 -14.87
C LYS A 114 4.12 1.47 -14.22
N THR A 115 4.81 2.59 -14.40
CA THR A 115 5.98 2.92 -13.58
C THR A 115 5.50 3.40 -12.23
N VAL A 116 5.98 2.77 -11.16
CA VAL A 116 5.58 3.07 -9.78
C VAL A 116 6.81 3.44 -8.95
N ASP A 117 6.62 4.33 -7.99
CA ASP A 117 7.62 4.64 -6.96
C ASP A 117 7.11 4.20 -5.57
N PRO A 118 7.46 2.96 -5.13
CA PRO A 118 7.02 2.44 -3.84
C PRO A 118 7.45 3.29 -2.64
N ASP A 119 8.56 4.03 -2.74
CA ASP A 119 9.05 4.87 -1.64
C ASP A 119 8.18 6.12 -1.47
N SER A 120 7.64 6.66 -2.57
CA SER A 120 6.64 7.73 -2.49
C SER A 120 5.36 7.29 -1.78
N CYS A 121 4.99 6.00 -1.82
CA CYS A 121 3.86 5.50 -1.03
C CYS A 121 4.12 5.64 0.48
N GLU A 122 5.35 5.37 0.93
CA GLU A 122 5.76 5.50 2.32
C GLU A 122 5.67 6.95 2.80
N LEU A 123 6.07 7.90 1.95
CA LEU A 123 5.98 9.33 2.24
C LEU A 123 4.52 9.78 2.36
N ALA A 124 3.65 9.36 1.43
CA ALA A 124 2.22 9.66 1.49
C ALA A 124 1.57 9.15 2.79
N ILE A 125 1.85 7.89 3.13
CA ILE A 125 1.36 7.24 4.36
C ILE A 125 1.88 7.97 5.60
N GLY A 126 3.17 8.30 5.63
CA GLY A 126 3.79 9.04 6.74
C GLY A 126 3.17 10.41 6.97
N VAL A 127 2.85 11.14 5.89
CA VAL A 127 2.19 12.46 5.99
C VAL A 127 0.80 12.34 6.63
N LEU A 128 -0.02 11.36 6.20
CA LEU A 128 -1.36 11.13 6.75
C LEU A 128 -1.34 10.57 8.16
N GLN A 129 -0.46 9.62 8.47
CA GLN A 129 -0.26 9.13 9.83
C GLN A 129 0.22 10.24 10.77
N GLY A 130 0.97 11.23 10.24
CA GLY A 130 1.36 12.45 10.94
C GLY A 130 0.21 13.41 11.26
N ILE A 131 -1.03 13.15 10.83
CA ILE A 131 -2.23 13.87 11.29
C ILE A 131 -2.68 13.35 12.66
N GLY A 132 -2.57 12.05 12.89
CA GLY A 132 -2.98 11.38 14.13
C GLY A 132 -3.38 9.92 13.92
N THR A 133 -3.92 9.32 14.98
CA THR A 133 -4.48 7.97 14.95
C THR A 133 -5.74 7.89 14.08
N ALA A 134 -6.20 6.69 13.74
CA ALA A 134 -7.43 6.48 12.97
C ALA A 134 -8.65 7.21 13.57
N ALA A 135 -8.74 7.30 14.90
CA ALA A 135 -9.81 8.01 15.60
C ALA A 135 -9.71 9.55 15.54
N GLN A 136 -8.52 10.09 15.23
CA GLN A 136 -8.27 11.54 15.12
C GLN A 136 -8.37 12.04 13.67
N ARG A 137 -8.28 11.12 12.70
CA ARG A 137 -8.42 11.38 11.28
C ARG A 137 -9.90 11.45 10.88
N THR A 138 -10.21 12.20 9.84
CA THR A 138 -11.56 12.24 9.25
C THR A 138 -11.83 10.94 8.46
N THR A 139 -13.10 10.65 8.17
CA THR A 139 -13.48 9.51 7.32
C THR A 139 -12.77 9.52 5.97
N ASN A 140 -12.63 10.70 5.35
CA ASN A 140 -11.93 10.83 4.06
C ASN A 140 -10.42 10.59 4.18
N GLU A 141 -9.80 11.06 5.27
CA GLU A 141 -8.37 10.81 5.56
C GLU A 141 -8.11 9.31 5.77
N ASN A 142 -8.98 8.62 6.53
CA ASN A 142 -8.89 7.18 6.74
C ASN A 142 -9.15 6.39 5.46
N LEU A 143 -10.16 6.78 4.67
CA LEU A 143 -10.43 6.18 3.36
C LEU A 143 -9.20 6.32 2.45
N PHE A 144 -8.60 7.51 2.39
CA PHE A 144 -7.43 7.74 1.56
C PHE A 144 -6.24 6.88 2.02
N LEU A 145 -6.07 6.69 3.33
CA LEU A 145 -5.04 5.81 3.87
C LEU A 145 -5.29 4.33 3.54
N ALA A 146 -6.56 3.89 3.51
CA ALA A 146 -6.91 2.54 3.05
C ALA A 146 -6.55 2.34 1.57
N LEU A 147 -6.84 3.32 0.71
CA LEU A 147 -6.48 3.28 -0.71
C LEU A 147 -4.95 3.28 -0.91
N LEU A 148 -4.21 4.04 -0.09
CA LEU A 148 -2.75 3.96 -0.04
C LEU A 148 -2.25 2.59 0.42
N GLY A 149 -2.97 1.90 1.30
CA GLY A 149 -2.69 0.51 1.66
C GLY A 149 -2.77 -0.43 0.45
N VAL A 150 -3.80 -0.29 -0.38
CA VAL A 150 -3.94 -1.03 -1.65
C VAL A 150 -2.78 -0.70 -2.59
N ALA A 151 -2.48 0.59 -2.76
CA ALA A 151 -1.37 1.05 -3.61
C ALA A 151 -0.01 0.53 -3.12
N ARG A 152 0.24 0.55 -1.82
CA ARG A 152 1.46 0.00 -1.22
C ARG A 152 1.62 -1.47 -1.54
N ILE A 153 0.55 -2.27 -1.44
CA ILE A 153 0.61 -3.69 -1.82
C ILE A 153 0.93 -3.82 -3.30
N GLY A 154 0.09 -3.25 -4.18
CA GLY A 154 0.21 -3.42 -5.62
C GLY A 154 1.55 -2.94 -6.19
N THR A 155 2.03 -1.78 -5.75
CA THR A 155 3.29 -1.20 -6.23
C THR A 155 4.52 -1.98 -5.76
N ASN A 156 4.54 -2.46 -4.50
CA ASN A 156 5.63 -3.30 -4.01
C ASN A 156 5.63 -4.68 -4.68
N LEU A 157 4.46 -5.25 -4.97
CA LEU A 157 4.36 -6.50 -5.72
C LEU A 157 4.83 -6.31 -7.15
N SER A 158 4.31 -5.30 -7.86
CA SER A 158 4.67 -5.05 -9.26
C SER A 158 6.16 -4.75 -9.41
N ALA A 159 6.72 -3.87 -8.58
CA ALA A 159 8.14 -3.52 -8.64
C ALA A 159 9.10 -4.71 -8.38
N GLN A 160 8.65 -5.78 -7.74
CA GLN A 160 9.51 -6.90 -7.34
C GLN A 160 9.23 -8.18 -8.13
N LEU A 161 7.95 -8.48 -8.34
CA LEU A 161 7.46 -9.73 -8.94
C LEU A 161 7.09 -9.58 -10.41
N ASP A 162 6.87 -8.36 -10.90
CA ASP A 162 6.47 -8.04 -12.27
C ASP A 162 7.37 -6.90 -12.81
N SER A 163 8.68 -7.12 -12.70
CA SER A 163 9.70 -6.11 -13.07
C SER A 163 10.27 -6.33 -14.46
N GLY A 164 9.93 -7.45 -15.10
CA GLY A 164 10.42 -7.80 -16.43
C GLY A 164 9.61 -7.15 -17.54
N ASP A 165 8.31 -7.46 -17.59
CA ASP A 165 7.41 -6.99 -18.64
C ASP A 165 6.29 -6.07 -18.16
N HIS A 166 6.13 -5.91 -16.84
CA HIS A 166 5.11 -5.07 -16.22
C HIS A 166 3.70 -5.43 -16.73
N ASN A 167 3.38 -6.71 -16.91
CA ASN A 167 2.11 -7.14 -17.50
C ASN A 167 0.98 -7.31 -16.46
N GLY A 168 1.24 -7.02 -15.19
CA GLY A 168 0.31 -7.24 -14.08
C GLY A 168 0.24 -8.68 -13.59
N ALA A 169 1.13 -9.55 -14.05
CA ALA A 169 1.30 -10.94 -13.63
C ALA A 169 2.74 -11.17 -13.14
N MET A 170 2.91 -12.21 -12.32
CA MET A 170 4.19 -12.50 -11.72
C MET A 170 5.12 -13.11 -12.77
N ASP A 171 6.32 -12.54 -12.89
CA ASP A 171 7.37 -13.04 -13.76
C ASP A 171 7.72 -14.49 -13.40
N ALA A 172 8.00 -15.31 -14.42
CA ALA A 172 8.33 -16.72 -14.23
C ALA A 172 9.58 -16.94 -13.37
N ASP A 173 10.50 -15.98 -13.34
CA ASP A 173 11.74 -16.00 -12.55
C ASP A 173 11.58 -15.35 -11.15
N ALA A 174 10.38 -14.92 -10.77
CA ALA A 174 10.11 -14.35 -9.45
C ALA A 174 9.64 -15.39 -8.42
N THR A 175 9.89 -15.13 -7.14
CA THR A 175 9.34 -15.90 -6.01
C THR A 175 9.12 -15.01 -4.78
N VAL A 176 8.07 -15.33 -4.01
CA VAL A 176 7.76 -14.68 -2.72
C VAL A 176 8.39 -15.41 -1.53
N CYS A 177 8.98 -16.58 -1.74
CA CYS A 177 9.43 -17.47 -0.67
C CYS A 177 10.87 -17.30 -0.24
N HIS A 178 11.66 -16.56 -1.02
CA HIS A 178 13.07 -16.35 -0.76
C HIS A 178 13.37 -14.85 -0.64
N GLU A 179 14.39 -14.51 0.15
CA GLU A 179 14.79 -13.12 0.43
C GLU A 179 15.85 -12.60 -0.54
N ASP A 180 16.84 -13.44 -0.86
CA ASP A 180 18.09 -13.03 -1.50
C ASP A 180 18.70 -14.13 -2.39
N GLY A 181 17.95 -15.20 -2.66
CA GLY A 181 18.44 -16.34 -3.43
C GLY A 181 19.34 -17.31 -2.66
N THR A 182 19.66 -17.05 -1.39
CA THR A 182 20.59 -17.88 -0.61
C THR A 182 19.93 -19.07 0.08
N GLY A 183 18.60 -19.21 -0.03
CA GLY A 183 17.83 -20.21 0.73
C GLY A 183 17.67 -19.88 2.21
N THR A 184 18.16 -18.72 2.66
CA THR A 184 18.07 -18.31 4.07
C THR A 184 16.95 -17.31 4.23
N LEU A 185 15.80 -17.71 4.80
CA LEU A 185 14.96 -16.73 5.49
C LEU A 185 15.62 -16.42 6.82
N THR A 186 15.84 -15.14 7.08
CA THR A 186 16.59 -14.70 8.25
C THR A 186 15.81 -15.00 9.54
N LYS A 187 16.22 -16.10 10.18
CA LYS A 187 16.05 -16.53 11.58
C LYS A 187 15.00 -15.77 12.43
N TRP A 188 14.05 -16.55 12.95
CA TRP A 188 13.11 -16.26 14.05
C TRP A 188 13.74 -15.80 15.40
N LYS A 189 15.04 -15.48 15.45
CA LYS A 189 15.85 -15.55 16.69
C LYS A 189 16.17 -14.20 17.35
N ASP A 190 15.99 -13.05 16.69
CA ASP A 190 16.52 -11.80 17.24
C ASP A 190 15.57 -11.06 18.20
N ALA A 191 14.48 -11.70 18.66
CA ALA A 191 13.72 -11.19 19.80
C ALA A 191 14.57 -11.31 21.09
N PRO A 192 14.93 -10.19 21.74
CA PRO A 192 15.71 -10.20 22.96
C PRO A 192 14.78 -10.50 24.15
N ASP A 193 14.27 -11.73 24.27
CA ASP A 193 13.83 -12.23 25.57
C ASP A 193 13.78 -13.77 25.61
N PRO A 194 14.28 -14.40 26.68
CA PRO A 194 14.16 -15.83 26.87
C PRO A 194 12.77 -16.08 27.45
N ILE A 195 11.77 -16.37 26.61
CA ILE A 195 10.59 -17.09 27.12
C ILE A 195 11.11 -18.49 27.51
N PRO A 196 11.19 -18.83 28.81
CA PRO A 196 11.72 -20.12 29.22
C PRO A 196 10.73 -21.19 28.76
N GLY A 197 11.13 -22.03 27.81
CA GLY A 197 10.31 -23.12 27.27
C GLY A 197 9.77 -22.93 25.85
N ALA A 198 10.06 -21.82 25.16
CA ALA A 198 9.76 -21.70 23.74
C ALA A 198 10.75 -22.54 22.92
N ASN A 199 10.28 -23.61 22.28
CA ASN A 199 11.07 -24.37 21.32
C ASN A 199 11.32 -23.50 20.08
N TYR A 200 12.56 -23.06 19.91
CA TYR A 200 12.97 -22.23 18.77
C TYR A 200 13.01 -23.06 17.49
N TYR A 201 12.18 -22.72 16.50
CA TYR A 201 12.21 -23.39 15.19
C TYR A 201 13.22 -22.72 14.27
N ARG A 202 14.12 -23.53 13.69
CA ARG A 202 15.02 -23.12 12.61
C ARG A 202 14.50 -23.72 11.32
N THR A 203 13.67 -22.99 10.60
CA THR A 203 13.34 -23.32 9.22
C THR A 203 14.46 -22.81 8.32
N THR A 204 15.42 -23.69 7.99
CA THR A 204 16.28 -23.47 6.83
C THR A 204 15.47 -23.86 5.61
N PHE A 205 15.16 -22.88 4.75
CA PHE A 205 14.54 -23.15 3.46
C PHE A 205 15.59 -23.75 2.53
N GLY A 206 15.14 -24.54 1.56
CA GLY A 206 16.01 -24.95 0.47
C GLY A 206 16.51 -23.74 -0.32
N LEU A 207 17.57 -23.92 -1.09
CA LEU A 207 17.92 -22.97 -2.15
C LEU A 207 16.67 -22.71 -3.03
N PRO A 208 16.52 -21.50 -3.60
CA PRO A 208 15.41 -21.24 -4.51
C PRO A 208 15.37 -22.25 -5.65
N PRO A 209 14.18 -22.52 -6.23
CA PRO A 209 14.07 -23.32 -7.44
C PRO A 209 15.00 -22.79 -8.53
N ALA A 210 15.51 -23.70 -9.36
CA ALA A 210 16.29 -23.31 -10.53
C ALA A 210 15.49 -22.34 -11.41
N GLY A 211 16.12 -21.24 -11.83
CA GLY A 211 15.50 -20.22 -12.66
C GLY A 211 14.76 -19.12 -11.90
N LYS A 212 14.69 -19.17 -10.56
CA LYS A 212 14.22 -18.02 -9.76
C LYS A 212 15.38 -17.05 -9.51
N THR A 213 15.27 -15.83 -10.00
CA THR A 213 16.27 -14.75 -9.88
C THR A 213 15.72 -13.47 -9.24
N LYS A 214 14.40 -13.35 -9.10
CA LYS A 214 13.75 -12.20 -8.45
C LYS A 214 13.07 -12.63 -7.15
N TYR A 215 13.27 -11.84 -6.11
CA TYR A 215 12.91 -12.19 -4.73
C TYR A 215 12.24 -11.01 -4.04
N MET A 216 11.31 -11.31 -3.14
CA MET A 216 10.80 -10.28 -2.22
C MET A 216 11.64 -10.22 -0.95
N SER A 217 12.36 -9.12 -0.79
CA SER A 217 13.07 -8.80 0.45
C SER A 217 12.11 -8.75 1.66
N THR A 218 12.64 -8.97 2.86
CA THR A 218 11.89 -8.79 4.11
C THR A 218 11.25 -7.41 4.18
N THR A 219 11.96 -6.37 3.78
CA THR A 219 11.46 -4.99 3.76
C THR A 219 10.21 -4.85 2.90
N ASN A 220 10.22 -5.45 1.70
CA ASN A 220 9.08 -5.38 0.79
C ASN A 220 7.89 -6.21 1.28
N ILE A 221 8.14 -7.37 1.91
CA ILE A 221 7.08 -8.13 2.57
C ILE A 221 6.47 -7.32 3.73
N LYS A 222 7.29 -6.64 4.54
CA LYS A 222 6.79 -5.75 5.61
C LYS A 222 5.95 -4.60 5.04
N ARG A 223 6.31 -4.05 3.88
CA ARG A 223 5.50 -3.05 3.17
C ARG A 223 4.16 -3.64 2.71
N VAL A 224 4.14 -4.80 2.07
CA VAL A 224 2.88 -5.48 1.68
C VAL A 224 2.01 -5.77 2.89
N ALA A 225 2.59 -6.36 3.94
CA ALA A 225 1.89 -6.70 5.16
C ALA A 225 1.30 -5.46 5.86
N SER A 226 2.06 -4.36 5.85
CA SER A 226 1.56 -3.10 6.40
C SER A 226 0.54 -2.38 5.53
N GLY A 227 0.57 -2.58 4.21
CA GLY A 227 -0.51 -2.16 3.33
C GLY A 227 -1.83 -2.84 3.70
N LEU A 228 -1.79 -4.15 3.98
CA LEU A 228 -2.96 -4.89 4.48
C LEU A 228 -3.43 -4.34 5.84
N GLY A 229 -2.50 -4.11 6.77
CA GLY A 229 -2.83 -3.51 8.06
C GLY A 229 -3.50 -2.14 7.95
N LEU A 230 -3.08 -1.30 7.00
CA LEU A 230 -3.71 0.00 6.72
C LEU A 230 -5.14 -0.14 6.19
N ILE A 231 -5.38 -1.10 5.29
CA ILE A 231 -6.74 -1.39 4.80
C ILE A 231 -7.64 -1.80 5.96
N LEU A 232 -7.16 -2.71 6.82
CA LEU A 232 -7.94 -3.24 7.94
C LEU A 232 -8.19 -2.21 9.05
N GLU A 233 -7.17 -1.42 9.43
CA GLU A 233 -7.32 -0.33 10.43
C GLU A 233 -8.39 0.68 10.00
N ASN A 234 -8.48 0.97 8.70
CA ASN A 234 -9.34 2.01 8.16
C ASN A 234 -10.61 1.44 7.49
N MET A 235 -10.89 0.14 7.68
CA MET A 235 -12.00 -0.57 7.06
C MET A 235 -13.37 0.00 7.44
N ALA A 236 -13.53 0.51 8.66
CA ALA A 236 -14.79 1.16 9.06
C ALA A 236 -15.13 2.36 8.15
N SER A 237 -14.13 3.15 7.76
CA SER A 237 -14.34 4.28 6.84
C SER A 237 -14.64 3.83 5.41
N LEU A 238 -14.11 2.68 4.99
CA LEU A 238 -14.43 2.07 3.70
C LEU A 238 -15.87 1.53 3.69
N THR A 239 -16.31 0.89 4.78
CA THR A 239 -17.67 0.41 4.97
C THR A 239 -18.70 1.54 4.90
N ASP A 240 -18.44 2.65 5.58
CA ASP A 240 -19.30 3.84 5.55
C ASP A 240 -19.39 4.44 4.14
N ALA A 241 -18.27 4.49 3.40
CA ALA A 241 -18.22 5.03 2.05
C ALA A 241 -18.90 4.14 1.00
N LEU A 242 -18.82 2.81 1.15
CA LEU A 242 -19.34 1.84 0.18
C LEU A 242 -20.80 1.41 0.45
N GLY A 243 -21.43 1.91 1.51
CA GLY A 243 -22.87 1.77 1.73
C GLY A 243 -23.35 0.36 2.11
N GLY A 244 -22.54 -0.43 2.83
CA GLY A 244 -23.07 -1.64 3.50
C GLY A 244 -23.20 -2.92 2.65
N GLY A 245 -22.62 -2.99 1.44
CA GLY A 245 -22.75 -4.12 0.51
C GLY A 245 -21.90 -5.38 0.79
N THR A 246 -22.01 -6.38 -0.10
CA THR A 246 -21.32 -7.68 -0.04
C THR A 246 -19.79 -7.59 0.04
N THR A 247 -19.20 -6.51 -0.47
CA THR A 247 -17.75 -6.22 -0.38
C THR A 247 -17.26 -6.14 1.07
N ILE A 248 -18.12 -5.75 2.01
CA ILE A 248 -17.77 -5.67 3.44
C ILE A 248 -17.60 -7.06 4.04
N GLY A 249 -18.42 -8.03 3.60
CA GLY A 249 -18.28 -9.43 4.02
C GLY A 249 -16.90 -9.97 3.67
N ALA A 250 -16.47 -9.75 2.41
CA ALA A 250 -15.16 -10.21 1.95
C ALA A 250 -13.98 -9.57 2.70
N LEU A 251 -14.09 -8.29 3.09
CA LEU A 251 -13.05 -7.63 3.90
C LEU A 251 -13.05 -8.11 5.36
N GLY A 252 -14.23 -8.41 5.92
CA GLY A 252 -14.35 -9.09 7.21
C GLY A 252 -13.69 -10.46 7.19
N ASP A 253 -14.01 -11.28 6.18
CA ASP A 253 -13.42 -12.61 5.98
C ASP A 253 -11.89 -12.52 5.80
N LEU A 254 -11.40 -11.50 5.10
CA LEU A 254 -9.97 -11.22 4.97
C LEU A 254 -9.32 -10.85 6.31
N SER A 255 -9.98 -9.99 7.11
CA SER A 255 -9.52 -9.64 8.46
C SER A 255 -9.43 -10.89 9.33
N ASP A 256 -10.47 -11.71 9.33
CA ASP A 256 -10.54 -12.94 10.12
C ASP A 256 -9.50 -13.95 9.65
N ALA A 257 -9.33 -14.14 8.34
CA ALA A 257 -8.31 -15.02 7.78
C ALA A 257 -6.90 -14.56 8.19
N CYS A 258 -6.64 -13.25 8.14
CA CYS A 258 -5.36 -12.68 8.54
C CYS A 258 -5.10 -12.86 10.05
N ASP A 259 -6.07 -12.52 10.89
CA ASP A 259 -5.97 -12.65 12.35
C ASP A 259 -5.82 -14.12 12.78
N ASN A 260 -6.53 -15.05 12.11
CA ASN A 260 -6.40 -16.48 12.33
C ASN A 260 -5.03 -17.01 11.92
N ALA A 261 -4.52 -16.63 10.74
CA ALA A 261 -3.19 -17.02 10.29
C ALA A 261 -2.10 -16.50 11.25
N MET A 262 -2.22 -15.25 11.68
CA MET A 262 -1.30 -14.63 12.63
C MET A 262 -1.35 -15.28 14.01
N SER A 263 -2.55 -15.56 14.51
CA SER A 263 -2.74 -16.20 15.81
C SER A 263 -2.23 -17.64 15.81
N ALA A 264 -2.38 -18.36 14.69
CA ALA A 264 -1.82 -19.70 14.55
C ALA A 264 -0.29 -19.70 14.58
N ILE A 265 0.37 -18.72 13.94
CA ILE A 265 1.83 -18.62 13.88
C ILE A 265 2.45 -18.16 15.20
N THR A 266 1.84 -17.15 15.82
CA THR A 266 2.38 -16.54 17.06
C THR A 266 1.98 -17.31 18.31
N GLY A 267 0.91 -18.12 18.24
CA GLY A 267 0.29 -18.74 19.40
C GLY A 267 -0.46 -17.75 20.31
N VAL A 268 -0.63 -16.50 19.88
CA VAL A 268 -1.30 -15.43 20.64
C VAL A 268 -2.28 -14.70 19.71
N ALA A 269 -3.45 -14.33 20.22
CA ALA A 269 -4.40 -13.53 19.48
C ALA A 269 -3.73 -12.23 18.97
N THR A 270 -3.51 -12.15 17.66
CA THR A 270 -2.77 -11.07 17.01
C THR A 270 -3.61 -10.52 15.88
N SER A 271 -3.88 -9.21 15.89
CA SER A 271 -4.68 -8.56 14.85
C SER A 271 -3.81 -7.92 13.78
N CYS A 272 -4.10 -8.22 12.52
CA CYS A 272 -3.44 -7.64 11.36
C CYS A 272 -3.68 -6.12 11.23
N ALA A 273 -4.77 -5.61 11.81
CA ALA A 273 -5.04 -4.17 11.84
C ALA A 273 -3.98 -3.36 12.61
N THR A 274 -3.13 -4.01 13.43
CA THR A 274 -2.03 -3.34 14.14
C THR A 274 -0.77 -3.15 13.29
N MET A 275 -0.70 -3.77 12.11
CA MET A 275 0.49 -3.84 11.28
C MET A 275 0.68 -2.60 10.40
N THR A 276 0.21 -1.42 10.77
CA THR A 276 0.07 -0.25 9.87
C THR A 276 1.39 0.39 9.41
N THR A 277 2.53 -0.08 9.92
CA THR A 277 3.87 0.35 9.49
C THR A 277 4.81 -0.85 9.33
N PRO A 278 5.81 -0.80 8.44
CA PRO A 278 6.79 -1.88 8.30
C PRO A 278 7.51 -2.23 9.61
N ALA A 279 7.70 -1.26 10.50
CA ALA A 279 8.33 -1.48 11.81
C ALA A 279 7.45 -2.31 12.76
N ALA A 280 6.12 -2.20 12.65
CA ALA A 280 5.17 -2.99 13.43
C ALA A 280 5.04 -4.44 12.95
N VAL A 281 5.56 -4.75 11.75
CA VAL A 281 5.54 -6.10 11.18
C VAL A 281 6.69 -6.93 11.79
N SER A 282 6.32 -7.87 12.65
CA SER A 282 7.25 -8.80 13.28
C SER A 282 7.80 -9.85 12.29
N PRO A 283 8.88 -10.57 12.61
CA PRO A 283 9.36 -11.67 11.79
C PRO A 283 8.30 -12.77 11.56
N GLU A 284 7.48 -13.07 12.57
CA GLU A 284 6.35 -14.00 12.50
C GLU A 284 5.34 -13.54 11.44
N MET A 285 5.03 -12.25 11.44
CA MET A 285 4.13 -11.64 10.47
C MET A 285 4.69 -11.66 9.05
N VAL A 286 6.01 -11.49 8.89
CA VAL A 286 6.68 -11.64 7.58
C VAL A 286 6.48 -13.06 7.07
N TYR A 287 6.68 -14.07 7.91
CA TYR A 287 6.49 -15.47 7.52
C TYR A 287 5.03 -15.76 7.14
N ALA A 288 4.08 -15.29 7.96
CA ALA A 288 2.65 -15.39 7.67
C ALA A 288 2.29 -14.80 6.31
N MET A 289 2.84 -13.61 6.02
CA MET A 289 2.57 -12.90 4.78
C MET A 289 3.15 -13.64 3.57
N ARG A 290 4.38 -14.15 3.65
CA ARG A 290 4.96 -14.99 2.58
C ARG A 290 4.11 -16.23 2.32
N PHE A 291 3.67 -16.88 3.39
CA PHE A 291 2.79 -18.04 3.32
C PHE A 291 1.46 -17.72 2.63
N MET A 292 0.81 -16.60 3.00
CA MET A 292 -0.42 -16.15 2.32
C MET A 292 -0.17 -15.81 0.85
N MET A 293 0.95 -15.16 0.53
CA MET A 293 1.30 -14.80 -0.84
C MET A 293 1.66 -16.00 -1.71
N ASP A 294 2.11 -17.12 -1.12
CA ASP A 294 2.38 -18.38 -1.81
C ASP A 294 1.16 -19.32 -1.85
N SER A 295 0.03 -18.87 -1.29
CA SER A 295 -1.19 -19.67 -1.26
C SER A 295 -1.98 -19.56 -2.57
N ALA A 296 -2.70 -20.63 -2.91
CA ALA A 296 -3.63 -20.69 -4.05
C ALA A 296 -4.89 -19.86 -3.80
N GLU A 297 -5.27 -19.64 -2.53
CA GLU A 297 -6.44 -18.85 -2.16
C GLU A 297 -6.20 -17.34 -2.25
N PHE A 298 -5.00 -16.88 -1.90
CA PHE A 298 -4.72 -15.45 -1.77
C PHE A 298 -3.68 -14.92 -2.76
N GLY A 299 -2.78 -15.76 -3.27
CA GLY A 299 -1.59 -15.28 -3.98
C GLY A 299 -1.18 -16.11 -5.19
N PHE A 300 0.13 -16.36 -5.29
CA PHE A 300 0.83 -16.74 -6.50
C PHE A 300 1.17 -18.21 -6.58
N GLY A 301 1.21 -18.91 -5.45
CA GLY A 301 1.59 -20.30 -5.40
C GLY A 301 0.40 -21.25 -5.49
N THR A 302 0.66 -22.50 -5.12
CA THR A 302 -0.31 -23.61 -5.23
C THR A 302 -0.72 -24.16 -3.86
N CYS A 303 -0.27 -23.53 -2.79
CA CYS A 303 -0.42 -24.04 -1.44
C CYS A 303 -1.81 -23.75 -0.88
N SER A 304 -2.43 -24.68 -0.16
CA SER A 304 -3.73 -24.41 0.47
C SER A 304 -3.58 -23.97 1.93
N ILE A 305 -4.16 -22.83 2.31
CA ILE A 305 -4.16 -22.33 3.70
C ILE A 305 -4.99 -23.24 4.60
N ALA A 306 -6.11 -23.77 4.11
CA ALA A 306 -7.04 -24.59 4.91
C ALA A 306 -6.38 -25.82 5.53
N ASN A 307 -5.39 -26.41 4.85
CA ASN A 307 -4.65 -27.57 5.35
C ASN A 307 -3.41 -27.19 6.18
N SER A 308 -3.05 -25.91 6.21
CA SER A 308 -1.77 -25.42 6.74
C SER A 308 -1.89 -24.72 8.08
N VAL A 309 -3.05 -24.13 8.41
CA VAL A 309 -3.30 -23.55 9.75
C VAL A 309 -3.24 -24.63 10.84
N THR A 310 -3.73 -25.84 10.53
CA THR A 310 -3.61 -27.04 11.40
C THR A 310 -2.17 -27.52 11.54
N PHE A 311 -1.33 -27.24 10.54
CA PHE A 311 0.08 -27.62 10.54
C PHE A 311 0.92 -26.70 11.43
N ILE A 312 0.63 -25.39 11.43
CA ILE A 312 1.38 -24.38 12.20
C ILE A 312 1.16 -24.53 13.71
N SER A 313 -0.06 -24.85 14.14
CA SER A 313 -0.38 -25.05 15.57
C SER A 313 0.28 -26.29 16.20
N ASN A 314 0.87 -27.19 15.40
CA ASN A 314 1.51 -28.44 15.83
C ASN A 314 3.05 -28.42 15.76
N PHE A 315 3.68 -27.25 15.60
CA PHE A 315 5.12 -27.14 15.30
C PHE A 315 6.09 -27.68 16.36
N ALA A 316 5.65 -28.16 17.52
CA ALA A 316 6.49 -28.59 18.65
C ALA A 316 7.73 -29.41 18.24
N THR A 317 7.65 -30.21 17.17
CA THR A 317 8.78 -30.93 16.57
C THR A 317 8.57 -31.17 15.08
N PHE A 318 9.00 -30.26 14.19
CA PHE A 318 9.02 -30.53 12.73
C PHE A 318 10.46 -30.57 12.17
N THR A 319 10.84 -31.70 11.59
CA THR A 319 12.20 -32.00 11.09
C THR A 319 12.32 -32.56 9.66
N PRO A 320 11.31 -32.67 8.78
CA PRO A 320 11.59 -32.91 7.36
C PRO A 320 11.88 -31.59 6.61
N PRO A 321 12.69 -31.66 5.54
CA PRO A 321 12.98 -30.50 4.69
C PRO A 321 11.71 -30.03 3.99
N VAL A 322 11.41 -28.74 4.10
CA VAL A 322 10.42 -28.06 3.27
C VAL A 322 10.92 -28.12 1.82
N PRO A 323 10.09 -28.54 0.84
CA PRO A 323 10.48 -28.48 -0.57
C PRO A 323 11.01 -27.09 -0.93
N ALA A 324 12.06 -27.04 -1.75
CA ALA A 324 12.76 -25.81 -2.14
C ALA A 324 11.84 -24.74 -2.73
N ASP A 325 10.69 -25.14 -3.26
CA ASP A 325 9.85 -24.33 -4.14
C ASP A 325 8.63 -23.71 -3.45
N LEU A 326 8.40 -23.99 -2.16
CA LEU A 326 7.20 -23.56 -1.45
C LEU A 326 7.58 -22.88 -0.13
N CYS A 327 6.89 -21.78 0.17
CA CYS A 327 6.85 -21.20 1.52
C CYS A 327 6.14 -22.17 2.47
N CYS A 328 5.30 -23.03 1.90
CA CYS A 328 4.45 -23.95 2.62
C CYS A 328 5.05 -25.37 2.57
N PRO A 329 5.32 -26.01 3.71
CA PRO A 329 5.62 -27.43 3.73
C PRO A 329 4.43 -28.20 3.14
N THR A 330 4.68 -28.99 2.09
CA THR A 330 3.66 -29.86 1.49
C THR A 330 3.09 -30.76 2.58
N THR A 331 1.77 -30.72 2.75
CA THR A 331 1.02 -31.51 3.73
C THR A 331 1.05 -33.02 3.47
N SER A 332 1.68 -33.48 2.38
CA SER A 332 2.02 -34.90 2.23
C SER A 332 3.22 -35.25 3.11
N ILE A 333 3.01 -35.29 4.42
CA ILE A 333 3.79 -36.16 5.29
C ILE A 333 3.15 -37.54 5.15
N PRO A 334 3.83 -38.53 4.57
CA PRO A 334 3.36 -39.91 4.65
C PRO A 334 3.35 -40.32 6.13
N GLY A 335 2.16 -40.43 6.74
CA GLY A 335 1.99 -40.97 8.10
C GLY A 335 1.80 -39.95 9.24
N ALA A 336 1.43 -38.70 8.97
CA ALA A 336 0.71 -37.92 9.98
C ALA A 336 -0.72 -38.50 10.12
N PRO A 337 -1.26 -38.70 11.34
CA PRO A 337 -2.59 -39.29 11.54
C PRO A 337 -3.71 -38.47 10.92
#